data_AF-A0A520D6J8-F1
#
_entry.id   AF-A0A520D6J8-F1
#
_cell.length_a   1.000
_cell.length_b   1.000
_cell.length_c   1.000
_cell.angle_alpha   90.00
_cell.angle_beta   90.00
_cell.angle_gamma   90.00
#
_symmetry.space_group_name_H-M   'P 1'
#
loop_
_entity.id
_entity.type
_entity.pdbx_description
1 polymer ?
#
loop_
_entity_poly.entity_id
_entity_poly.type
_entity_poly.pdbx_seq_one_letter_code
_entity_poly.pdbx_strand_id
1 'polypeptide(L)' 'MNAETVLTTGRDALVMLLMVSMPVLLVVLAVGLVVSIFQAITQINEATLAFVPKL' A
#
# COMPACT_ATOMS: atom_id res chain seq x y z
N MET A 1 12.84 -11.63 31.54
CA MET A 1 12.60 -10.99 30.23
C MET A 1 13.50 -9.77 30.18
N ASN A 2 14.57 -9.80 29.39
CA ASN A 2 15.55 -8.72 29.33
C ASN A 2 15.10 -7.67 28.31
N ALA A 3 15.48 -6.40 28.51
CA ALA A 3 15.12 -5.29 27.63
C ALA A 3 15.53 -5.55 26.17
N GLU A 4 16.67 -6.21 25.96
CA GLU A 4 17.16 -6.61 24.64
C GLU A 4 16.18 -7.54 23.91
N THR A 5 15.61 -8.54 24.59
CA THR A 5 14.63 -9.47 24.01
C THR A 5 13.33 -8.78 23.62
N VAL A 6 12.91 -7.76 24.37
CA VAL A 6 11.71 -6.97 24.04
C VAL A 6 11.95 -6.13 22.78
N LEU A 7 13.14 -5.53 22.66
CA LEU A 7 13.52 -4.73 21.50
C LEU A 7 13.63 -5.58 20.22
N THR A 8 14.24 -6.77 20.30
CA THR A 8 14.32 -7.68 19.14
C THR A 8 12.95 -8.15 18.70
N THR A 9 12.08 -8.53 19.65
CA THR A 9 10.71 -8.96 19.35
C THR A 9 9.89 -7.83 18.72
N GLY A 10 10.03 -6.60 19.22
CA GLY A 10 9.37 -5.43 18.64
C GLY A 10 9.84 -5.14 17.21
N ARG A 11 11.14 -5.27 16.95
CA ARG A 11 11.70 -5.13 15.59
C ARG A 11 11.15 -6.19 14.64
N ASP A 12 11.11 -7.45 15.07
CA ASP A 12 10.63 -8.55 14.24
C ASP A 12 9.13 -8.41 13.94
N ALA A 13 8.34 -7.94 14.92
CA ALA A 13 6.94 -7.63 14.72
C ALA A 13 6.73 -6.52 13.67
N LEU A 14 7.54 -5.45 13.69
CA LEU A 14 7.47 -4.38 12.68
C LEU A 14 7.85 -4.90 11.28
N VAL A 15 8.89 -5.74 11.18
CA VAL A 15 9.29 -6.35 9.90
C VAL A 15 8.19 -7.27 9.36
N MET A 16 7.55 -8.06 10.24
CA MET A 16 6.43 -8.90 9.86
C MET A 16 5.24 -8.08 9.35
N LEU A 17 4.89 -6.99 10.05
CA LEU A 17 3.83 -6.07 9.63
C LEU A 17 4.13 -5.47 8.25
N LEU A 18 5.37 -5.04 8.02
CA LEU A 18 5.82 -4.53 6.72
C LEU A 18 5.75 -5.61 5.63
N MET A 19 6.21 -6.84 5.89
CA MET A 19 6.13 -7.93 4.92
C MET A 19 4.69 -8.26 4.52
N VAL A 20 3.76 -8.26 5.47
CA VAL A 20 2.35 -8.57 5.22
C VAL A 20 1.65 -7.43 4.47
N SER A 21 1.95 -6.17 4.81
CA SER A 21 1.33 -5.00 4.18
C SER A 21 1.93 -4.64 2.81
N MET A 22 3.20 -4.93 2.58
CA MET A 22 3.93 -4.67 1.32
C MET A 22 3.18 -5.10 0.05
N PRO A 23 2.74 -6.37 -0.11
CA PRO A 23 2.11 -6.81 -1.36
C PRO A 23 0.81 -6.06 -1.65
N VAL A 24 -0.01 -5.79 -0.63
CA VAL A 24 -1.26 -5.03 -0.78
C VAL A 24 -0.97 -3.58 -1.16
N LEU A 25 -0.01 -2.94 -0.47
CA LEU A 25 0.39 -1.56 -0.77
C LEU A 25 0.93 -1.42 -2.21
N LEU A 26 1.75 -2.37 -2.66
CA LEU A 26 2.28 -2.37 -4.02
C LEU A 26 1.19 -2.51 -5.08
N VAL A 27 0.22 -3.42 -4.87
CA VAL A 27 -0.90 -3.59 -5.80
C VAL A 27 -1.75 -2.32 -5.86
N VAL A 28 -2.11 -1.75 -4.70
CA VAL A 28 -2.90 -0.52 -4.63
C VAL A 28 -2.17 0.65 -5.29
N LEU A 29 -0.85 0.77 -5.08
CA LEU A 29 -0.03 1.79 -5.71
C LEU A 29 0.01 1.61 -7.23
N ALA A 30 0.27 0.41 -7.73
CA ALA A 30 0.35 0.12 -9.15
C ALA A 30 -0.99 0.40 -9.87
N VAL A 31 -2.10 -0.09 -9.31
CA VAL A 31 -3.44 0.17 -9.85
C VAL A 31 -3.77 1.66 -9.81
N GLY A 32 -3.48 2.34 -8.69
CA GLY A 32 -3.68 3.77 -8.57
C GLY A 32 -2.90 4.58 -9.60
N LEU A 33 -1.65 4.20 -9.86
CA LEU A 33 -0.80 4.84 -10.88
C LEU A 33 -1.37 4.65 -12.29
N VAL A 34 -1.70 3.40 -12.67
CA VAL A 34 -2.26 3.09 -14.00
C VAL A 34 -3.54 3.88 -14.24
N VAL A 35 -4.42 3.93 -13.25
CA VAL A 35 -5.68 4.67 -13.33
C VAL A 35 -5.43 6.19 -13.42
N SER A 36 -4.48 6.73 -12.65
CA SER A 36 -4.13 8.15 -12.72
C SER A 36 -3.60 8.58 -14.10
N ILE A 37 -2.82 7.71 -14.76
CA ILE A 37 -2.32 7.93 -16.11
C ILE A 37 -3.48 7.88 -17.11
N PHE A 38 -4.38 6.90 -16.97
CA PHE A 38 -5.54 6.77 -17.84
C PHE A 38 -6.48 7.98 -17.74
N GLN A 39 -6.72 8.46 -16.52
CA GLN A 39 -7.51 9.67 -16.25
C GLN A 39 -6.83 10.91 -16.87
N ALA A 40 -5.50 11.04 -16.74
CA ALA A 40 -4.76 12.15 -17.31
C ALA A 40 -4.78 12.17 -18.86
N ILE A 41 -4.64 11.00 -19.51
CA ILE A 41 -4.62 10.89 -20.97
C ILE A 41 -6.00 11.14 -21.59
N THR A 42 -7.06 10.64 -20.96
CA THR A 42 -8.43 10.79 -21.48
C THR A 42 -9.10 12.10 -21.06
N GLN A 43 -8.44 12.91 -20.22
CA GLN A 43 -8.98 14.13 -19.61
C GLN A 43 -10.26 13.90 -18.78
N ILE A 44 -10.55 12.65 -18.42
CA ILE A 44 -11.69 12.28 -17.57
C ILE A 44 -11.26 12.42 -16.11
N ASN A 45 -11.55 13.59 -15.52
CA ASN A 45 -11.33 13.86 -14.09
C ASN A 45 -12.57 13.50 -13.24
N GLU A 46 -13.11 12.29 -13.45
CA GLU A 46 -14.22 11.76 -12.67
C GLU A 46 -13.66 11.16 -11.38
N ALA A 47 -13.89 11.83 -10.25
CA ALA A 47 -13.37 11.40 -8.94
C ALA A 47 -13.76 9.96 -8.57
N THR A 48 -14.87 9.44 -9.10
CA THR A 48 -15.41 8.09 -8.86
C THR A 48 -14.60 6.97 -9.54
N LEU A 49 -13.97 7.24 -10.68
CA LEU A 49 -13.16 6.24 -11.42
C LEU A 49 -11.88 5.86 -10.67
N ALA A 50 -11.42 6.69 -9.74
CA ALA A 50 -10.28 6.38 -8.88
C ALA A 50 -10.61 5.37 -7.76
N PHE A 51 -11.90 5.18 -7.45
CA PHE A 51 -12.38 4.32 -6.36
C PHE A 51 -12.80 2.92 -6.82
N VAL A 52 -13.38 2.79 -8.02
CA VAL A 52 -13.85 1.49 -8.55
C VAL A 52 -12.75 0.42 -8.67
N PRO A 53 -11.53 0.73 -9.13
CA PRO A 53 -10.48 -0.27 -9.28
C PRO A 53 -9.83 -0.71 -7.95
N LYS A 54 -10.11 0.01 -6.85
CA LYS A 54 -9.51 -0.19 -5.52
C LYS A 54 -10.47 -0.88 -4.53
N LEU A 55 -11.75 -1.04 -4.89
CA LEU A 55 -12.76 -1.84 -4.18
C LEU A 55 -12.58 -3.33 -4.53
#